data_AF-A0A967JAY0-F1
#
_entry.id   AF-A0A967JAY0-F1
#
_cell.length_a   1.000
_cell.length_b   1.000
_cell.length_c   1.000
_cell.angle_alpha   90.00
_cell.angle_beta   90.00
_cell.angle_gamma   90.00
#
_symmetry.space_group_name_H-M   'P 1'
#
loop_
_entity.id
_entity.type
_entity.pdbx_description
1 polymer ?
#
loop_
_entity_poly.entity_id
_entity_poly.type
_entity_poly.pdbx_seq_one_letter_code
_entity_poly.pdbx_strand_id
1 'polypeptide(L)'
;MSERTVGVIGGSGLYEMEGLEDVEEHEVSTTYGDPSDKIVSGRIGETRLLFLPRHGRGHRFAPHQINYRANILALKQLGAEQVISVSAVGSMKEGIDPGDMVVVDQFIDRTRTR
;
A
#
# COMPACT_ATOMS: atom_id res chain seq x y z
N MET A 1 9.83 -9.50 -22.56
CA MET A 1 9.15 -8.28 -22.06
C MET A 1 9.65 -8.04 -20.64
N SER A 2 9.79 -6.78 -20.21
CA SER A 2 10.16 -6.48 -18.82
C SER A 2 9.07 -7.05 -17.89
N GLU A 3 9.48 -7.64 -16.78
CA GLU A 3 8.56 -8.06 -15.73
C GLU A 3 7.79 -6.85 -15.19
N ARG A 4 6.46 -6.92 -15.16
CA ARG A 4 5.62 -5.85 -14.61
C ARG A 4 5.62 -5.94 -13.09
N THR A 5 6.04 -4.86 -12.42
CA THR A 5 6.11 -4.80 -10.97
C THR A 5 5.11 -3.77 -10.42
N VAL A 6 4.15 -4.23 -9.62
CA VAL A 6 3.08 -3.40 -9.03
C VAL A 6 3.21 -3.38 -7.52
N GLY A 7 3.32 -2.19 -6.95
CA GLY A 7 3.20 -1.97 -5.51
C GLY A 7 1.74 -1.99 -5.06
N VAL A 8 1.46 -2.61 -3.93
CA VAL A 8 0.14 -2.62 -3.30
C VAL A 8 0.27 -2.09 -1.88
N ILE A 9 -0.42 -0.99 -1.57
CA ILE A 9 -0.47 -0.43 -0.21
C ILE A 9 -1.80 -0.79 0.43
N GLY A 10 -1.77 -1.72 1.40
CA GLY A 10 -2.94 -2.17 2.14
C GLY A 10 -3.30 -1.23 3.29
N GLY A 11 -4.53 -0.71 3.29
CA GLY A 11 -5.10 0.05 4.41
C GLY A 11 -5.59 -0.86 5.53
N SER A 12 -6.44 -0.31 6.41
CA SER A 12 -7.10 -1.09 7.47
C SER A 12 -7.85 -2.29 6.89
N GLY A 13 -7.61 -3.47 7.45
CA GLY A 13 -8.24 -4.73 7.01
C GLY A 13 -7.50 -5.50 5.92
N LEU A 14 -6.44 -4.95 5.32
CA LEU A 14 -5.59 -5.66 4.36
C LEU A 14 -4.14 -5.67 4.87
N TYR A 15 -3.74 -6.73 5.56
CA TYR A 15 -2.43 -6.86 6.21
C TYR A 15 -1.52 -7.90 5.57
N GLU A 16 -2.09 -8.76 4.72
CA GLU A 16 -1.40 -9.79 3.96
C GLU A 16 -2.12 -9.99 2.63
N MET A 17 -1.43 -10.62 1.69
CA MET A 17 -2.00 -11.02 0.40
C MET A 17 -1.94 -12.54 0.29
N GLU A 18 -3.10 -13.17 0.34
CA GLU A 18 -3.23 -14.60 0.06
C GLU A 18 -3.04 -14.88 -1.44
N GLY A 19 -2.57 -16.09 -1.76
CA GLY A 19 -2.43 -16.55 -3.15
C GLY A 19 -1.22 -16.01 -3.90
N LEU A 20 -0.23 -15.44 -3.21
CA LEU A 20 1.06 -15.10 -3.80
C LEU A 20 1.95 -16.35 -3.94
N GLU A 21 2.56 -16.49 -5.12
CA GLU A 21 3.66 -17.43 -5.36
C GLU A 21 5.01 -16.75 -5.10
N ASP A 22 6.07 -17.52 -4.84
CA ASP A 22 7.44 -17.03 -4.61
C ASP A 22 7.54 -15.89 -3.58
N VAL A 23 6.96 -16.12 -2.40
CA VAL A 23 6.87 -15.09 -1.35
C VAL A 23 8.23 -14.81 -0.71
N GLU A 24 8.62 -13.54 -0.68
CA GLU A 24 9.83 -13.05 -0.01
C GLU A 24 9.53 -11.80 0.82
N GLU A 25 10.23 -11.62 1.96
CA GLU A 25 10.19 -10.38 2.73
C GLU A 25 11.43 -9.53 2.48
N HIS A 26 11.23 -8.23 2.28
CA HIS A 26 12.27 -7.24 2.03
C HIS A 26 12.31 -6.21 3.16
N GLU A 27 13.44 -6.14 3.86
CA GLU A 27 13.74 -5.06 4.79
C GLU A 27 14.46 -3.93 4.03
N VAL A 28 13.81 -2.77 3.94
CA VAL A 28 14.27 -1.65 3.11
C VAL A 28 14.38 -0.40 3.96
N SER A 29 15.57 0.20 3.99
CA SER A 29 15.77 1.52 4.59
C SER A 29 15.77 2.60 3.51
N THR A 30 15.18 3.75 3.84
CA THR A 30 15.11 4.88 2.92
C THR A 30 15.77 6.12 3.52
N THR A 31 16.06 7.12 2.69
CA THR A 31 16.56 8.42 3.16
C THR A 31 15.55 9.18 4.03
N TYR A 32 14.28 8.76 4.04
CA TYR A 32 13.24 9.32 4.89
C TYR A 32 13.03 8.52 6.18
N GLY A 33 13.86 7.51 6.44
CA GLY A 33 13.69 6.53 7.51
C GLY A 33 13.02 5.25 7.02
N ASP A 34 12.48 4.47 7.95
CA ASP A 34 11.92 3.15 7.64
C ASP A 34 10.48 3.24 7.12
N PRO A 35 10.08 2.35 6.20
CA PRO A 35 8.69 2.17 5.82
C PRO A 35 7.86 1.60 6.98
N SER A 36 6.54 1.58 6.81
CA SER A 36 5.60 1.11 7.84
C SER A 36 5.83 -0.34 8.26
N ASP A 37 6.38 -1.17 7.39
CA ASP A 37 6.77 -2.55 7.66
C ASP A 37 7.74 -3.04 6.56
N LYS A 38 8.22 -4.27 6.68
CA LYS A 38 8.85 -4.99 5.57
C LYS A 38 7.88 -5.10 4.40
N ILE A 39 8.43 -5.03 3.19
CA ILE A 39 7.65 -5.21 1.96
C ILE A 39 7.64 -6.70 1.63
N VAL A 40 6.46 -7.27 1.42
CA VAL A 40 6.32 -8.66 0.97
C VAL A 40 6.24 -8.66 -0.54
N SER A 41 7.14 -9.37 -1.22
CA SER A 41 7.01 -9.61 -2.65
C SER A 41 6.44 -10.98 -2.94
N GLY A 42 5.79 -11.12 -4.09
CA GLY A 42 5.39 -12.40 -4.64
C GLY A 42 4.88 -12.24 -6.06
N ARG A 43 4.30 -13.29 -6.62
CA ARG A 43 3.76 -13.31 -7.99
C ARG A 43 2.28 -13.65 -8.01
N ILE A 44 1.58 -13.01 -8.96
CA ILE A 44 0.28 -13.47 -9.47
C ILE A 44 0.41 -13.54 -10.98
N GLY A 45 0.49 -14.77 -11.50
CA GLY A 45 0.83 -15.02 -12.90
C GLY A 45 2.18 -14.38 -13.25
N GLU A 46 2.21 -13.58 -14.33
CA GLU A 46 3.43 -12.91 -14.80
C GLU A 46 3.73 -11.59 -14.07
N THR A 47 2.86 -11.14 -13.15
CA THR A 47 3.01 -9.86 -12.45
C THR A 47 3.67 -10.06 -11.09
N ARG A 48 4.76 -9.34 -10.86
CA ARG A 48 5.39 -9.23 -9.54
C ARG A 48 4.65 -8.21 -8.70
N LEU A 49 4.24 -8.59 -7.51
CA LEU A 49 3.61 -7.71 -6.54
C LEU A 49 4.56 -7.37 -5.40
N LEU A 50 4.45 -6.13 -4.91
CA LEU A 50 5.18 -5.62 -3.74
C LEU A 50 4.15 -5.07 -2.75
N PHE A 51 3.79 -5.85 -1.74
CA PHE A 51 2.77 -5.51 -0.77
C PHE A 51 3.36 -4.84 0.47
N LEU A 52 2.74 -3.74 0.90
CA LEU A 52 3.09 -2.99 2.10
C LEU A 52 1.83 -2.65 2.93
N PRO A 53 1.70 -3.14 4.17
CA PRO A 53 0.63 -2.71 5.06
C PRO A 53 0.90 -1.27 5.55
N ARG A 54 0.03 -0.33 5.17
CA ARG A 54 0.17 1.11 5.43
C ARG A 54 0.33 1.45 6.91
N HIS A 55 -0.35 0.71 7.77
CA HIS A 55 -0.36 0.93 9.22
C HIS A 55 0.64 0.02 9.95
N GLY A 56 1.46 -0.75 9.22
CA GLY A 56 2.23 -1.86 9.76
C GLY A 56 1.37 -3.05 10.16
N ARG A 57 1.98 -4.23 10.28
CA ARG A 57 1.32 -5.42 10.85
C ARG A 57 0.84 -5.12 12.27
N GLY A 58 -0.34 -5.63 12.61
CA GLY A 58 -1.02 -5.32 13.88
C GLY A 58 -1.60 -3.89 13.96
N HIS A 59 -1.64 -3.14 12.85
CA HIS A 59 -2.28 -1.81 12.77
C HIS A 59 -1.71 -0.79 13.78
N ARG A 60 -0.38 -0.79 13.92
CA ARG A 60 0.36 -0.07 14.97
C ARG A 60 0.50 1.45 14.74
N PHE A 61 0.42 1.92 13.50
CA PHE A 61 0.58 3.34 13.17
C PHE A 61 -0.75 4.03 12.90
N ALA A 62 -1.02 5.13 13.62
CA ALA A 62 -2.13 6.01 13.27
C ALA A 62 -1.83 6.77 11.96
N PRO A 63 -2.85 7.21 11.19
CA PRO A 63 -2.66 7.90 9.91
C PRO A 63 -1.66 9.05 9.89
N HIS A 64 -1.54 9.80 10.98
CA HIS A 64 -0.64 10.95 11.11
C HIS A 64 0.81 10.55 11.49
N GLN A 65 1.06 9.30 11.84
CA GLN A 65 2.39 8.77 12.19
C GLN A 65 3.04 8.01 11.03
N ILE A 66 2.31 7.80 9.93
CA ILE A 66 2.77 7.00 8.80
C ILE A 66 3.84 7.75 8.02
N ASN A 67 4.98 7.11 7.79
CA ASN A 67 6.04 7.65 6.97
C ASN A 67 5.77 7.44 5.48
N TYR A 68 4.84 8.22 4.92
CA TYR A 68 4.41 8.09 3.52
C TYR A 68 5.58 8.20 2.53
N ARG A 69 6.59 9.02 2.82
CA ARG A 69 7.76 9.19 1.95
C ARG A 69 8.62 7.93 1.91
N ALA A 70 8.89 7.32 3.08
CA ALA A 70 9.61 6.05 3.14
C ALA A 70 8.84 4.93 2.45
N ASN A 71 7.51 4.84 2.63
CA ASN A 71 6.69 3.82 1.98
C ASN A 71 6.81 3.87 0.44
N ILE A 72 6.64 5.07 -0.15
CA ILE A 72 6.72 5.23 -1.61
C ILE A 72 8.15 5.00 -2.12
N LEU A 73 9.15 5.52 -1.41
CA LEU A 73 10.54 5.35 -1.84
C LEU A 73 11.01 3.89 -1.75
N ALA A 74 10.62 3.16 -0.71
CA ALA A 74 10.94 1.73 -0.58
C ALA A 74 10.34 0.90 -1.71
N LEU A 75 9.05 1.12 -2.06
CA LEU A 75 8.42 0.49 -3.21
C LEU A 75 9.15 0.83 -4.52
N LYS A 76 9.57 2.10 -4.68
CA LYS A 76 10.32 2.55 -5.87
C LYS A 76 11.69 1.88 -5.96
N GLN A 77 12.41 1.73 -4.85
CA GLN A 77 13.71 1.06 -4.79
C GLN A 77 13.62 -0.43 -5.15
N LEU A 78 12.51 -1.09 -4.79
CA LEU A 78 12.24 -2.48 -5.15
C LEU A 78 11.69 -2.66 -6.58
N GLY A 79 11.55 -1.56 -7.34
CA GLY A 79 11.20 -1.60 -8.76
C GLY A 79 9.71 -1.44 -9.07
N ALA A 80 8.87 -1.01 -8.11
CA ALA A 80 7.47 -0.70 -8.42
C ALA A 80 7.35 0.37 -9.52
N GLU A 81 6.62 0.02 -10.59
CA GLU A 81 6.31 0.91 -11.71
C GLU A 81 4.96 1.61 -11.51
N GLN A 82 4.05 0.93 -10.80
CA GLN A 82 2.70 1.38 -10.49
C GLN A 82 2.39 1.06 -9.03
N VAL A 83 1.50 1.85 -8.41
CA VAL A 83 1.04 1.60 -7.04
C VAL A 83 -0.48 1.59 -7.00
N ILE A 84 -1.05 0.53 -6.43
CA ILE A 84 -2.47 0.42 -6.09
C ILE A 84 -2.58 0.60 -4.58
N SER A 85 -3.40 1.55 -4.14
CA SER A 85 -3.63 1.82 -2.72
C SER A 85 -5.07 1.45 -2.36
N VAL A 86 -5.24 0.56 -1.40
CA VAL A 86 -6.56 0.12 -0.92
C VAL A 86 -6.85 0.81 0.40
N SER A 87 -8.02 1.42 0.57
CA SER A 87 -8.37 2.18 1.77
C SER A 87 -9.81 1.93 2.19
N ALA A 88 -10.03 1.71 3.48
CA ALA A 88 -11.35 1.82 4.08
C ALA A 88 -11.76 3.31 4.16
N VAL A 89 -12.99 3.62 3.75
CA VAL A 89 -13.53 4.98 3.72
C VAL A 89 -14.99 4.99 4.17
N GLY A 90 -15.49 6.16 4.56
CA GLY A 90 -16.91 6.40 4.76
C GLY A 90 -17.52 7.10 3.54
N SER A 91 -18.71 6.67 3.12
CA SER A 91 -19.45 7.35 2.06
C SER A 91 -20.00 8.70 2.54
N MET A 92 -20.02 9.67 1.62
CA MET A 92 -20.70 10.96 1.79
C MET A 92 -21.81 11.15 0.74
N LYS A 93 -22.25 10.07 0.10
CA LYS A 93 -23.28 10.07 -0.95
C LYS A 93 -24.22 8.90 -0.73
N GLU A 94 -25.52 9.17 -0.72
CA GLU A 94 -26.55 8.14 -0.45
C GLU A 94 -26.49 6.95 -1.41
N GLY A 95 -26.07 7.15 -2.66
CA GLY A 95 -25.97 6.08 -3.67
C GLY A 95 -24.63 5.33 -3.68
N ILE A 96 -23.87 5.34 -2.59
CA ILE A 96 -22.66 4.52 -2.42
C ILE A 96 -22.80 3.82 -1.06
N ASP A 97 -23.09 2.53 -1.11
CA ASP A 97 -23.46 1.72 0.04
C ASP A 97 -22.24 1.05 0.70
N PRO A 98 -22.32 0.64 1.98
CA PRO A 98 -21.26 -0.15 2.62
C PRO A 98 -20.96 -1.44 1.83
N GLY A 99 -19.69 -1.61 1.45
CA GLY A 99 -19.24 -2.74 0.63
C GLY A 99 -18.99 -2.38 -0.84
N ASP A 100 -19.53 -1.25 -1.31
CA ASP A 100 -19.23 -0.75 -2.64
C ASP A 100 -17.75 -0.35 -2.76
N MET A 101 -17.18 -0.61 -3.93
CA MET A 101 -15.83 -0.17 -4.28
C MET A 101 -15.88 1.07 -5.17
N VAL A 102 -15.01 2.04 -4.85
CA VAL A 102 -14.88 3.27 -5.63
C VAL A 102 -13.44 3.44 -6.10
N VAL A 103 -13.26 3.56 -7.41
CA VAL A 103 -12.00 4.01 -8.00
C VAL A 103 -12.03 5.54 -8.01
N VAL A 104 -11.33 6.15 -7.06
CA VAL A 104 -11.28 7.61 -6.91
C VAL A 104 -10.41 8.25 -8.00
N ASP A 105 -10.86 9.35 -8.55
CA ASP A 105 -10.16 10.14 -9.58
C ASP A 105 -9.76 11.55 -9.10
N GLN A 106 -10.30 11.99 -7.95
CA GLN A 106 -10.05 13.28 -7.32
C GLN A 106 -10.01 13.17 -5.78
N PHE A 107 -9.44 14.17 -5.12
CA PHE A 107 -9.43 14.27 -3.65
C PHE A 107 -9.40 15.74 -3.20
N ILE A 108 -9.78 15.96 -1.93
CA ILE A 108 -9.59 17.22 -1.21
C ILE A 108 -8.64 16.96 -0.05
N ASP A 109 -7.50 17.66 0.00
CA ASP A 109 -6.56 17.52 1.11
C ASP A 109 -6.97 18.40 2.30
N ARG A 110 -7.27 17.77 3.43
CA ARG A 110 -7.51 18.43 4.72
C ARG A 110 -6.52 18.01 5.81
N THR A 111 -5.40 17.40 5.43
CA THR A 111 -4.35 17.05 6.39
C THR A 111 -3.66 18.31 6.94
N ARG A 112 -3.25 18.29 8.23
CA ARG A 112 -2.77 19.50 8.95
C ARG A 112 -1.44 19.35 9.70
N THR A 113 -0.76 18.22 9.56
CA THR A 113 0.47 17.90 10.28
C THR A 113 1.17 16.75 9.57
N ARG A 114 1.89 17.07 8.49
CA ARG A 114 2.74 16.12 7.75
C ARG A 114 4.19 16.57 7.79
#